data_AF-A0A448L964-F1
#
_entry.id   AF-A0A448L964-F1
#
_cell.length_a   1.000
_cell.length_b   1.000
_cell.length_c   1.000
_cell.angle_alpha   90.00
_cell.angle_beta   90.00
_cell.angle_gamma   90.00
#
_symmetry.space_group_name_H-M   'P 1'
#
loop_
_entity.id
_entity.type
_entity.pdbx_description
1 polymer ?
#
loop_
_entity_poly.entity_id
_entity_poly.type
_entity_poly.pdbx_seq_one_letter_code
_entity_poly.pdbx_strand_id
1 'polypeptide(L)'
;MIKPKNILFAWFWLTCALTHAQLTMPRATSTYWRDSVPAAMRQSYISYGAQYIGQPWATIPDSIFGEFRRNGNRTHYEQLCFQKRTQLAAVAMAEIIEGKGRFIPDLKAGLDNQLAEPW
;
A
#
# COMPACT_ATOMS: atom_id res chain seq x y z
N MET A 1 -28.41 28.39 -42.26
CA MET A 1 -27.10 29.07 -42.24
C MET A 1 -26.67 29.25 -40.80
N ILE A 2 -25.88 28.31 -40.27
CA ILE A 2 -25.56 28.18 -38.84
C ILE A 2 -24.36 29.08 -38.53
N LYS A 3 -24.45 29.94 -37.51
CA LYS A 3 -23.42 30.93 -37.18
C LYS A 3 -22.16 30.26 -36.61
N PRO A 4 -20.95 30.61 -37.07
CA PRO A 4 -19.69 29.92 -36.73
C PRO A 4 -19.28 30.03 -35.26
N LYS A 5 -19.88 30.95 -34.49
CA LYS A 5 -19.56 31.16 -33.07
C LYS A 5 -20.10 30.07 -32.13
N ASN A 6 -21.06 29.25 -32.58
CA ASN A 6 -21.61 28.17 -31.75
C ASN A 6 -20.88 26.82 -31.94
N ILE A 7 -19.95 26.72 -32.88
CA ILE A 7 -19.19 25.50 -33.14
C ILE A 7 -17.99 25.39 -32.18
N LEU A 8 -17.41 26.55 -31.79
CA LEU A 8 -16.32 26.62 -30.80
C LEU A 8 -16.77 26.28 -29.37
N PHE A 9 -18.04 26.50 -29.02
CA PHE A 9 -18.58 26.12 -27.71
C PHE A 9 -18.93 24.63 -27.60
N ALA A 10 -19.25 23.98 -28.72
CA ALA A 10 -19.59 22.57 -28.75
C ALA A 10 -18.36 21.65 -28.62
N TRP A 11 -17.17 22.12 -29.01
CA TRP A 11 -15.91 21.37 -28.86
C TRP A 11 -15.30 21.48 -27.46
N PHE A 12 -15.73 22.43 -26.64
CA PHE A 12 -15.24 22.59 -25.27
C PHE A 12 -15.96 21.70 -24.26
N TRP A 13 -17.12 21.14 -24.61
CA TRP A 13 -17.90 20.23 -23.75
C TRP A 13 -17.65 18.74 -23.99
N LEU A 14 -16.82 18.37 -24.98
CA LEU A 14 -16.61 16.97 -25.37
C LEU A 14 -15.18 16.44 -25.11
N THR A 15 -14.43 17.03 -24.18
CA THR A 15 -13.09 16.54 -23.80
C THR A 15 -12.92 16.21 -22.31
N CYS A 16 -13.94 16.39 -21.47
CA CYS A 16 -13.83 16.18 -20.02
C CYS A 16 -14.72 15.03 -19.52
N ALA A 17 -14.64 13.86 -20.16
CA ALA A 17 -15.29 12.63 -19.66
C ALA A 17 -14.35 11.42 -19.76
N LEU A 18 -13.04 11.65 -19.66
CA LEU A 18 -12.05 10.62 -19.33
C LEU A 18 -11.67 10.77 -17.86
N THR A 19 -12.68 10.68 -16.98
CA THR A 19 -12.50 10.22 -15.61
C THR A 19 -12.01 8.78 -15.69
N HIS A 20 -10.71 8.65 -15.97
CA HIS A 20 -9.94 7.50 -15.58
C HIS A 20 -10.32 7.22 -14.13
N ALA A 21 -10.69 5.98 -13.81
CA ALA A 21 -10.95 5.56 -12.45
C ALA A 21 -9.67 5.78 -11.63
N GLN A 22 -9.50 7.01 -11.13
CA GLN A 22 -8.45 7.37 -10.22
C GLN A 22 -8.82 6.68 -8.92
N LEU A 23 -7.97 5.74 -8.50
CA LEU A 23 -7.91 5.29 -7.12
C LEU A 23 -8.17 6.50 -6.21
N THR A 24 -9.25 6.49 -5.46
CA THR A 24 -9.67 7.61 -4.60
C THR A 24 -8.73 7.85 -3.41
N MET A 25 -7.56 7.20 -3.42
CA MET A 25 -6.55 7.32 -2.40
C MET A 25 -5.52 8.41 -2.76
N PRO A 26 -5.22 9.32 -1.82
CA PRO A 26 -4.12 10.27 -1.97
C PRO A 26 -2.79 9.54 -2.23
N ARG A 27 -1.97 10.09 -3.13
CA ARG A 27 -0.61 9.57 -3.38
C ARG A 27 0.20 9.58 -2.08
N ALA A 28 1.16 8.66 -1.94
CA ALA A 28 2.06 8.60 -0.78
C ALA A 28 2.78 9.93 -0.50
N THR A 29 3.13 10.67 -1.55
CA THR A 29 3.80 11.99 -1.46
C THR A 29 2.83 13.17 -1.27
N SER A 30 1.53 12.92 -1.14
CA SER A 30 0.52 13.97 -0.94
C SER A 30 0.63 14.58 0.45
N THR A 31 0.44 15.90 0.56
CA THR A 31 0.38 16.57 1.87
C THR A 31 -0.86 16.18 2.68
N TYR A 32 -1.87 15.54 2.05
CA TYR A 32 -3.05 14.98 2.72
C TYR A 32 -2.71 14.21 4.01
N TRP A 33 -1.68 13.37 3.96
CA TRP A 33 -1.27 12.53 5.09
C TRP A 33 -0.83 13.34 6.31
N ARG A 34 -0.30 14.55 6.09
CA ARG A 34 0.10 15.50 7.12
C ARG A 34 -1.03 16.46 7.49
N ASP A 35 -1.80 16.93 6.53
CA ASP A 35 -2.73 18.04 6.71
C ASP A 35 -4.13 17.57 7.14
N SER A 36 -4.55 16.38 6.71
CA SER A 36 -5.92 15.88 6.90
C SER A 36 -6.06 14.78 7.95
N VAL A 37 -4.99 14.02 8.24
CA VAL A 37 -5.01 12.96 9.25
C VAL A 37 -4.77 13.56 10.64
N PRO A 38 -5.61 13.34 11.67
CA PRO A 38 -5.41 13.91 13.01
C PRO A 38 -4.06 13.53 13.63
N ALA A 39 -3.45 14.45 14.38
CA ALA A 39 -2.10 14.28 14.94
C ALA A 39 -1.94 13.01 15.80
N ALA A 40 -2.92 12.69 16.65
CA ALA A 40 -2.90 11.48 17.47
C ALA A 40 -2.90 10.20 16.62
N MET A 41 -3.65 10.18 15.52
CA MET A 41 -3.69 9.06 14.60
C MET A 41 -2.37 8.92 13.84
N ARG A 42 -1.80 10.04 13.37
CA ARG A 42 -0.47 10.03 12.74
C ARG A 42 0.59 9.44 13.68
N GLN A 43 0.60 9.89 14.94
CA GLN A 43 1.53 9.37 15.94
C GLN A 43 1.32 7.88 16.21
N SER A 44 0.07 7.41 16.24
CA SER A 44 -0.24 5.98 16.38
C SER A 44 0.36 5.15 15.24
N TYR A 45 0.17 5.55 13.98
CA TYR A 45 0.75 4.85 12.83
C TYR A 45 2.28 4.85 12.85
N ILE A 46 2.91 5.99 13.15
CA ILE A 46 4.36 6.08 13.26
C ILE A 46 4.88 5.15 14.37
N SER A 47 4.21 5.15 15.54
CA SER A 47 4.62 4.34 16.68
C SER A 47 4.42 2.84 16.42
N TYR A 48 3.37 2.47 15.69
CA TYR A 48 3.12 1.08 15.31
C TYR A 48 4.14 0.57 14.29
N GLY A 49 4.42 1.33 13.23
CA GLY A 49 5.47 0.95 12.27
C GLY A 49 6.86 0.92 12.90
N ALA A 50 7.15 1.80 13.87
CA ALA A 50 8.43 1.83 14.57
C ALA A 50 8.72 0.55 15.38
N GLN A 51 7.70 -0.21 15.78
CA GLN A 51 7.89 -1.51 16.45
C GLN A 51 8.52 -2.56 15.53
N TYR A 52 8.43 -2.36 14.21
CA TYR A 52 8.87 -3.30 13.20
C TYR A 52 10.20 -2.94 12.54
N ILE A 53 10.79 -1.78 12.85
CA ILE A 53 12.12 -1.42 12.36
C ILE A 53 13.14 -2.45 12.85
N GLY A 54 13.90 -3.02 11.92
CA GLY A 54 14.93 -4.02 12.21
C GLY A 54 14.40 -5.39 12.65
N GLN A 55 13.08 -5.61 12.65
CA GLN A 55 12.52 -6.93 12.88
C GLN A 55 12.77 -7.83 11.65
N PRO A 56 13.08 -9.11 11.84
CA PRO A 56 13.34 -10.02 10.73
C PRO A 56 12.08 -10.26 9.90
N TRP A 57 12.25 -10.36 8.58
CA TRP A 57 11.19 -10.78 7.67
C TRP A 57 11.16 -12.30 7.56
N ALA A 58 10.17 -12.92 8.19
CA ALA A 58 10.05 -14.37 8.23
C ALA A 58 9.84 -14.96 6.82
N THR A 59 10.63 -15.97 6.45
CA THR A 59 10.36 -16.76 5.25
C THR A 59 9.41 -17.90 5.60
N ILE A 60 8.45 -18.18 4.73
CA ILE A 60 7.53 -19.30 4.90
C ILE A 60 8.25 -20.59 4.50
N PRO A 61 8.40 -21.58 5.39
CA PRO A 61 9.06 -22.83 5.04
C PRO A 61 8.24 -23.64 4.03
N ASP A 62 8.90 -24.33 3.10
CA ASP A 62 8.25 -25.25 2.14
C ASP A 62 7.42 -26.32 2.83
N SER A 63 7.84 -26.75 4.02
CA SER A 63 7.08 -27.70 4.84
C SER A 63 5.72 -27.13 5.20
N ILE A 64 5.63 -25.86 5.64
CA ILE A 64 4.36 -25.20 5.96
C ILE A 64 3.55 -24.95 4.69
N PHE A 65 4.18 -24.50 3.60
CA PHE A 65 3.49 -24.31 2.32
C PHE A 65 2.84 -25.62 1.80
N GLY A 66 3.58 -26.73 1.87
CA GLY A 66 3.10 -28.04 1.46
C GLY A 66 2.13 -28.72 2.44
N GLU A 67 1.85 -28.13 3.60
CA GLU A 67 0.96 -28.71 4.60
C GLU A 67 -0.46 -28.91 4.06
N PHE A 68 -0.97 -27.93 3.32
CA PHE A 68 -2.30 -28.01 2.71
C PHE A 68 -2.45 -29.23 1.79
N ARG A 69 -1.41 -29.55 1.00
CA ARG A 69 -1.42 -30.76 0.15
C ARG A 69 -1.37 -32.05 0.96
N ARG A 70 -0.75 -32.05 2.13
CA ARG A 70 -0.56 -33.25 2.97
C ARG A 70 -1.80 -33.57 3.81
N ASN A 71 -2.46 -32.57 4.39
CA ASN A 71 -3.55 -32.78 5.35
C ASN A 71 -4.71 -31.78 5.24
N GLY A 72 -4.70 -30.86 4.27
CA GLY A 72 -5.74 -29.85 4.08
C GLY A 72 -5.66 -28.63 5.02
N ASN A 73 -4.68 -28.57 5.93
CA ASN A 73 -4.52 -27.44 6.85
C ASN A 73 -3.85 -26.25 6.13
N ARG A 74 -4.51 -25.09 6.17
CA ARG A 74 -3.99 -23.81 5.63
C ARG A 74 -3.66 -22.78 6.71
N THR A 75 -4.04 -23.03 7.95
CA THR A 75 -4.03 -22.03 9.01
C THR A 75 -2.61 -21.56 9.36
N HIS A 76 -1.62 -22.46 9.39
CA HIS A 76 -0.24 -22.07 9.70
C HIS A 76 0.38 -21.19 8.61
N TYR A 77 0.12 -21.53 7.33
CA TYR A 77 0.55 -20.72 6.20
C TYR A 77 -0.09 -19.32 6.27
N GLU A 78 -1.40 -19.25 6.47
CA GLU A 78 -2.14 -17.98 6.57
C GLU A 78 -1.62 -17.08 7.68
N GLN A 79 -1.36 -17.65 8.86
CA GLN A 79 -0.83 -16.91 10.01
C GLN A 79 0.50 -16.24 9.67
N LEU A 80 1.44 -16.96 9.06
CA LEU A 80 2.74 -16.41 8.65
C LEU A 80 2.59 -15.35 7.56
N CYS A 81 1.78 -15.62 6.53
CA CYS A 81 1.49 -14.64 5.47
C CYS A 81 0.89 -13.35 6.04
N PHE A 82 -0.09 -13.45 6.93
CA PHE A 82 -0.77 -12.28 7.48
C PHE A 82 0.12 -11.50 8.43
N GLN A 83 0.95 -12.15 9.24
CA GLN A 83 1.94 -11.44 10.07
C GLN A 83 2.86 -10.58 9.21
N LYS A 84 3.43 -11.14 8.13
CA LYS A 84 4.30 -10.40 7.22
C LYS A 84 3.58 -9.24 6.54
N ARG A 85 2.37 -9.48 6.02
CA ARG A 85 1.57 -8.43 5.36
C ARG A 85 1.19 -7.31 6.32
N THR A 86 0.87 -7.64 7.57
CA THR A 86 0.63 -6.66 8.63
C THR A 86 1.88 -5.84 8.92
N GLN A 87 3.04 -6.49 9.06
CA GLN A 87 4.32 -5.81 9.25
C GLN A 87 4.63 -4.85 8.09
N LEU A 88 4.47 -5.30 6.83
CA LEU A 88 4.69 -4.49 5.64
C LEU A 88 3.75 -3.28 5.57
N ALA A 89 2.46 -3.49 5.86
CA ALA A 89 1.48 -2.41 5.91
C ALA A 89 1.79 -1.40 7.02
N ALA A 90 2.23 -1.86 8.20
CA ALA A 90 2.58 -0.99 9.32
C ALA A 90 3.76 -0.07 8.96
N VAL A 91 4.83 -0.64 8.41
CA VAL A 91 6.03 0.09 7.98
C VAL A 91 5.70 1.07 6.83
N ALA A 92 4.91 0.64 5.84
CA ALA A 92 4.50 1.49 4.73
C ALA A 92 3.65 2.68 5.19
N MET A 93 2.65 2.46 6.05
CA MET A 93 1.81 3.52 6.58
C MET A 93 2.60 4.50 7.44
N ALA A 94 3.55 3.99 8.24
CA ALA A 94 4.42 4.86 9.03
C ALA A 94 5.30 5.75 8.13
N GLU A 95 5.84 5.21 7.03
CA GLU A 95 6.59 6.02 6.05
C GLU A 95 5.71 7.07 5.36
N ILE A 96 4.51 6.70 4.91
CA ILE A 96 3.59 7.63 4.24
C ILE A 96 3.22 8.81 5.17
N ILE A 97 3.03 8.54 6.46
CA ILE A 97 2.66 9.55 7.45
C ILE A 97 3.88 10.38 7.91
N GLU A 98 5.06 9.77 8.07
CA GLU A 98 6.26 10.45 8.55
C GLU A 98 7.00 11.20 7.42
N GLY A 99 7.14 10.60 6.25
CA GLY A 99 7.74 11.19 5.05
C GLY A 99 9.23 11.55 5.17
N LYS A 100 9.99 10.83 6.01
CA LYS A 100 11.42 11.10 6.27
C LYS A 100 12.38 10.04 5.71
N GLY A 101 11.87 8.98 5.08
CA GLY A 101 12.65 7.89 4.53
C GLY A 101 13.18 6.87 5.54
N ARG A 102 12.87 7.03 6.84
CA ARG A 102 13.40 6.18 7.92
C ARG A 102 12.97 4.71 7.78
N PHE A 103 11.78 4.47 7.23
CA PHE A 103 11.20 3.13 7.11
C PHE A 103 11.50 2.46 5.76
N ILE A 104 12.08 3.21 4.80
CA ILE A 104 12.36 2.71 3.44
C ILE A 104 13.25 1.47 3.42
N PRO A 105 14.33 1.36 4.22
CA PRO A 105 15.15 0.14 4.24
C PRO A 105 14.37 -1.12 4.63
N ASP A 106 13.58 -1.05 5.70
CA ASP A 106 12.74 -2.17 6.15
C ASP A 106 11.63 -2.49 5.14
N LEU A 107 11.00 -1.46 4.56
CA LEU A 107 9.97 -1.64 3.53
C LEU A 107 10.52 -2.37 2.30
N LYS A 108 11.73 -2.01 1.86
CA LYS A 108 12.42 -2.69 0.77
C LYS A 108 12.73 -4.14 1.13
N ALA A 109 13.30 -4.39 2.31
CA ALA A 109 13.62 -5.73 2.78
C ALA A 109 12.37 -6.63 2.84
N GLY A 110 11.25 -6.09 3.32
CA GLY A 110 9.98 -6.82 3.38
C GLY A 110 9.37 -7.11 2.02
N LEU A 111 9.43 -6.14 1.09
CA LEU A 111 8.96 -6.36 -0.28
C LEU A 111 9.82 -7.42 -0.99
N ASP A 112 11.14 -7.32 -0.88
CA ASP A 112 12.08 -8.29 -1.48
C ASP A 112 11.81 -9.69 -0.91
N ASN A 113 11.59 -9.81 0.41
CA ASN A 113 11.25 -11.07 1.07
C ASN A 113 9.88 -11.62 0.64
N GLN A 114 8.87 -10.77 0.46
CA GLN A 114 7.55 -11.19 0.00
C GLN A 114 7.59 -11.69 -1.45
N LEU A 115 8.33 -11.01 -2.34
CA LEU A 115 8.45 -11.37 -3.75
C LEU A 115 9.28 -12.65 -3.96
N ALA A 116 10.20 -12.95 -3.05
CA ALA A 116 11.00 -14.17 -3.08
C ALA A 116 10.24 -15.44 -2.67
N GLU A 117 8.97 -15.34 -2.24
CA GLU A 117 8.18 -16.52 -1.90
C GLU A 117 7.90 -17.40 -3.14
N PRO A 118 7.88 -18.74 -2.99
CA PRO A 118 7.47 -19.65 -4.05
C PRO A 118 5.95 -19.54 -4.24
N TRP A 119 5.53 -18.74 -5.22
CA TRP A 119 4.13 -18.63 -5.66
C TRP A 119 3.71 -19.85 -6.49
#